data_AF-A0A1B0Z1L8-F1
#
_entry.id   AF-A0A1B0Z1L8-F1
#
_cell.length_a   1.000
_cell.length_b   1.000
_cell.length_c   1.000
_cell.angle_alpha   90.00
_cell.angle_beta   90.00
_cell.angle_gamma   90.00
#
_symmetry.space_group_name_H-M   'P 1'
#
loop_
_entity.id
_entity.type
_entity.pdbx_description
1 polymer ?
#
loop_
_entity_poly.entity_id
_entity_poly.type
_entity_poly.pdbx_seq_one_letter_code
_entity_poly.pdbx_strand_id
1 'polypeptide(L)'
;MHINLFKSRNRAYLEEMNNRAHDMPDIYKAVNVLQNTAFKINVKVYQVANTIFHNGSVVGKLPSTEDIPLPPKPHDIATNKEARKKWKRKASPVHKANAELKSKRLLIDKLLWVANEYQNYPEHYYPMQYDFRLRIYCVPMFLNPQGNDLSKSLLLFADGKPLGTLEALDKLKIHGANMYGEDKLTLKGRVKWVDDNEEAILASARDPHNHYDFWARPSVGEPFQFLAFCFEYEEYVNSGRSLNFVTHLSCFSDCTNSGLQIFSGMLRDEVGGKATNLTVEETPQDVYGEVANKTLDYLKQMKDSQLKKMWLEYGINRKTTKKVTMCVVYGLTQYSCRAYIQEHLEDMVEEGKPNPFSKNLDEEEKTGIPSILKATNYLSKLVWKAIGDVIISAKECMVWLQKVSRLVSDNGLPVTWTLPTGAIVQMNYKQMKKQRINTRMGESMLTKKVTIQHETNKIDKRKVSNAIAPCLIHSLDGSILAKSVSLASSKGIKSFACVHDSFGVLAPDVQLINDCVRKSFYDIFNNKNILEDFCKEITPQIAKKKQHLIPELPKMRNLDISEVLKSDYFCS
;
A
#
# COMPACT_ATOMS: atom_id res chain seq x y z
N MET A 1 -19.27 22.59 -0.88
CA MET A 1 -18.80 21.62 0.13
C MET A 1 -17.49 22.17 0.69
N HIS A 2 -17.41 22.54 1.97
CA HIS A 2 -16.16 23.07 2.55
C HIS A 2 -15.22 21.90 2.83
N ILE A 3 -14.06 21.87 2.18
CA ILE A 3 -13.03 20.84 2.37
C ILE A 3 -11.98 21.43 3.33
N ASN A 4 -11.82 20.83 4.51
CA ASN A 4 -10.78 21.24 5.45
C ASN A 4 -9.43 20.65 5.02
N LEU A 5 -8.31 21.32 5.32
CA LEU A 5 -6.98 20.77 5.04
C LEU A 5 -6.75 19.42 5.74
N PHE A 6 -7.19 19.31 7.00
CA PHE A 6 -7.13 18.08 7.79
C PHE A 6 -8.52 17.45 7.91
N LYS A 7 -8.63 16.15 7.61
CA LYS A 7 -9.88 15.39 7.71
C LYS A 7 -10.22 15.08 9.15
N SER A 8 -10.95 15.98 9.79
CA SER A 8 -11.49 15.80 11.14
C SER A 8 -12.91 16.36 11.24
N ARG A 9 -13.72 15.78 12.13
CA ARG A 9 -15.03 16.31 12.53
C ARG A 9 -14.95 17.18 13.79
N ASN A 10 -13.81 17.15 14.50
CA ASN A 10 -13.61 17.90 15.73
C ASN A 10 -13.19 19.34 15.39
N ARG A 11 -14.12 20.30 15.57
CA ARG A 11 -13.86 21.72 15.26
C ARG A 11 -12.74 22.33 16.10
N ALA A 12 -12.69 22.04 17.40
CA ALA A 12 -11.64 22.55 18.28
C ALA A 12 -10.25 22.07 17.86
N TYR A 13 -10.14 20.82 17.39
CA TYR A 13 -8.88 20.31 16.82
C TYR A 13 -8.49 21.04 15.54
N LEU A 14 -9.44 21.31 14.64
CA LEU A 14 -9.15 22.04 13.39
C LEU A 14 -8.74 23.48 13.65
N GLU A 15 -9.37 24.13 14.64
CA GLU A 15 -9.01 25.48 15.08
C GLU A 15 -7.59 25.51 15.66
N GLU A 16 -7.22 24.54 16.49
CA GLU A 16 -5.85 24.42 17.01
C GLU A 16 -4.82 24.19 15.90
N MET A 17 -5.13 23.32 14.93
CA MET A 17 -4.25 23.10 13.76
C MET A 17 -4.07 24.38 12.92
N ASN A 18 -5.10 25.23 12.83
CA ASN A 18 -5.00 26.51 12.14
C ASN A 18 -4.15 27.52 12.94
N ASN A 19 -4.36 27.59 14.26
CA ASN A 19 -3.59 28.50 15.13
C ASN A 19 -2.08 28.18 15.11
N ARG A 20 -1.72 26.90 14.94
CA ARG A 20 -0.34 26.42 14.83
C ARG A 20 0.16 26.22 13.40
N ALA A 21 -0.47 26.84 12.41
CA ALA A 21 -0.03 26.73 11.01
C ALA A 21 1.45 27.10 10.82
N HIS A 22 1.94 28.09 11.58
CA HIS A 22 3.33 28.56 11.56
C HIS A 22 4.35 27.51 12.04
N ASP A 23 3.93 26.54 12.86
CA ASP A 23 4.78 25.44 13.33
C ASP A 23 4.94 24.33 12.28
N MET A 24 4.14 24.35 11.20
CA MET A 24 4.03 23.28 10.20
C MET A 24 4.44 23.70 8.77
N PRO A 25 5.56 24.42 8.54
CA PRO A 25 5.88 24.97 7.22
C PRO A 25 6.03 23.87 6.15
N ASP A 26 6.65 22.74 6.50
CA ASP A 26 6.84 21.60 5.59
C ASP A 26 5.50 20.98 5.16
N ILE A 27 4.52 20.91 6.07
CA ILE A 27 3.19 20.34 5.79
C ILE A 27 2.43 21.22 4.78
N TYR A 28 2.37 22.53 5.04
CA TYR A 28 1.67 23.46 4.15
C TYR A 28 2.38 23.60 2.80
N LYS A 29 3.71 23.59 2.77
CA LYS A 29 4.45 23.65 1.51
C LYS A 29 4.22 22.38 0.68
N ALA A 30 4.29 21.20 1.29
CA ALA A 30 4.10 19.93 0.58
C ALA A 30 2.72 19.82 -0.07
N VAL A 31 1.64 20.12 0.65
CA VAL A 31 0.29 20.06 0.09
C VAL A 31 0.11 21.05 -1.06
N ASN A 32 0.63 22.27 -0.94
CA ASN A 32 0.54 23.27 -2.00
C ASN A 32 1.31 22.85 -3.25
N VAL A 33 2.51 22.29 -3.09
CA VAL A 33 3.33 21.79 -4.21
C VAL A 33 2.63 20.63 -4.93
N LEU A 34 2.09 19.67 -4.19
CA LEU A 34 1.35 18.53 -4.77
C LEU A 34 0.09 19.01 -5.51
N GLN A 35 -0.63 19.98 -4.96
CA GLN A 35 -1.79 20.58 -5.61
C GLN A 35 -1.44 21.36 -6.89
N ASN A 36 -0.25 21.97 -6.92
CA ASN A 36 0.23 22.72 -8.07
C ASN A 36 0.86 21.84 -9.16
N THR A 37 0.92 20.52 -8.98
CA THR A 37 1.40 19.62 -10.02
C THR A 37 0.34 19.49 -11.13
N ALA A 38 0.70 19.91 -12.35
CA ALA A 38 -0.13 19.81 -13.52
C ALA A 38 -0.05 18.42 -14.16
N PHE A 39 -1.20 17.84 -14.50
CA PHE A 39 -1.32 16.54 -15.16
C PHE A 39 -2.03 16.67 -16.51
N LYS A 40 -1.71 15.78 -17.46
CA LYS A 40 -2.42 15.60 -18.73
C LYS A 40 -2.75 14.12 -18.94
N ILE A 41 -3.71 13.82 -19.80
CA ILE A 41 -4.13 12.44 -20.08
C ILE A 41 -3.11 11.75 -21.00
N ASN A 42 -2.73 10.53 -20.65
CA ASN A 42 -2.01 9.62 -21.54
C ASN A 42 -2.98 9.02 -22.56
N VAL A 43 -3.17 9.71 -23.69
CA VAL A 43 -4.14 9.33 -24.73
C VAL A 43 -3.82 7.95 -25.33
N LYS A 44 -2.54 7.60 -25.49
CA LYS A 44 -2.12 6.30 -26.02
C LYS A 44 -2.58 5.14 -25.12
N VAL A 45 -2.34 5.25 -23.82
CA VAL A 45 -2.81 4.26 -22.83
C VAL A 45 -4.33 4.22 -22.77
N TYR A 46 -4.99 5.38 -22.78
CA TYR A 46 -6.44 5.48 -22.80
C TYR A 46 -7.04 4.70 -23.98
N GLN A 47 -6.53 4.90 -25.20
CA GLN A 47 -7.04 4.22 -26.40
C GLN A 47 -6.92 2.69 -26.31
N VAL A 48 -5.78 2.19 -25.82
CA VAL A 48 -5.56 0.74 -25.65
C VAL A 48 -6.49 0.18 -24.58
N ALA A 49 -6.54 0.79 -23.39
CA ALA A 49 -7.37 0.34 -22.29
C ALA A 49 -8.87 0.39 -22.63
N ASN A 50 -9.29 1.45 -23.33
CA ASN A 50 -10.67 1.63 -23.79
C ASN A 50 -11.06 0.54 -24.77
N THR A 51 -10.19 0.22 -25.74
CA THR A 51 -10.41 -0.86 -26.71
C THR A 51 -10.50 -2.23 -26.02
N ILE A 52 -9.55 -2.56 -25.14
CA ILE A 52 -9.55 -3.84 -24.41
C ILE A 52 -10.84 -4.01 -23.61
N PHE A 53 -11.22 -2.98 -22.85
CA PHE A 53 -12.38 -3.04 -21.96
C PHE A 53 -13.70 -3.18 -22.73
N HIS A 54 -13.91 -2.40 -23.80
CA HIS A 54 -15.15 -2.45 -24.57
C HIS A 54 -15.25 -3.71 -25.46
N ASN A 55 -14.13 -4.30 -25.84
CA ASN A 55 -14.11 -5.61 -26.53
C ASN A 55 -14.33 -6.80 -25.59
N GLY A 56 -14.44 -6.58 -24.27
CA GLY A 56 -14.61 -7.65 -23.29
C GLY A 56 -13.37 -8.51 -23.07
N SER A 57 -12.20 -8.05 -23.50
CA SER A 57 -10.93 -8.78 -23.37
C SER A 57 -10.40 -8.71 -21.93
N VAL A 58 -9.90 -9.83 -21.41
CA VAL A 58 -9.32 -9.94 -20.06
C VAL A 58 -7.80 -9.81 -20.16
N VAL A 59 -7.31 -8.59 -20.33
CA VAL A 59 -5.89 -8.27 -20.55
C VAL A 59 -5.43 -7.21 -19.55
N GLY A 60 -4.17 -7.27 -19.12
CA GLY A 60 -3.59 -6.23 -18.25
C GLY A 60 -4.29 -6.09 -16.91
N LYS A 61 -4.81 -7.20 -16.35
CA LYS A 61 -5.59 -7.23 -15.09
C LYS A 61 -6.93 -6.49 -15.15
N LEU A 62 -7.44 -6.15 -16.34
CA LEU A 62 -8.81 -5.65 -16.49
C LEU A 62 -9.83 -6.76 -16.19
N PRO A 63 -10.97 -6.44 -15.55
CA PRO A 63 -12.00 -7.41 -15.24
C PRO A 63 -12.73 -7.86 -16.53
N SER A 64 -13.12 -9.13 -16.60
CA SER A 64 -14.07 -9.61 -17.61
C SER A 64 -15.35 -8.78 -17.59
N THR A 65 -15.93 -8.51 -18.76
CA THR A 65 -17.23 -7.82 -18.93
C THR A 65 -18.44 -8.74 -18.72
N GLU A 66 -18.22 -10.06 -18.67
CA GLU A 66 -19.28 -11.08 -18.54
C GLU A 66 -19.37 -11.65 -17.13
N ASP A 67 -20.59 -11.93 -16.66
CA ASP A 67 -20.81 -12.56 -15.37
C ASP A 67 -20.41 -14.04 -15.41
N ILE A 68 -19.82 -14.53 -14.31
CA ILE A 68 -19.53 -15.94 -14.14
C ILE A 68 -20.86 -16.70 -14.08
N PRO A 69 -21.06 -17.74 -14.91
CA PRO A 69 -22.31 -18.48 -14.94
C PRO A 69 -22.57 -19.17 -13.59
N LEU A 70 -23.82 -19.09 -13.12
CA LEU A 70 -24.22 -19.79 -11.91
C LEU A 70 -24.15 -21.31 -12.11
N PRO A 71 -23.82 -22.07 -11.05
CA PRO A 71 -23.88 -23.53 -11.13
C PRO A 71 -25.31 -23.97 -11.49
N PRO A 72 -25.47 -25.05 -12.30
CA PRO A 72 -26.79 -25.51 -12.71
C PRO A 72 -27.65 -25.85 -11.49
N LYS A 73 -28.91 -25.40 -11.51
CA LYS A 73 -29.87 -25.68 -10.45
C LYS A 73 -30.27 -27.17 -10.52
N PRO A 74 -30.22 -27.93 -9.41
CA PRO A 74 -30.76 -29.28 -9.36
C PRO A 74 -32.26 -29.29 -9.69
N HIS A 75 -32.72 -30.29 -10.45
CA HIS A 75 -34.13 -30.42 -10.83
C HIS A 75 -35.06 -30.56 -9.61
N ASP A 76 -34.58 -31.15 -8.52
CA ASP A 76 -35.31 -31.40 -7.28
C ASP A 76 -35.13 -30.31 -6.22
N ILE A 77 -34.53 -29.15 -6.56
CA ILE A 77 -34.19 -28.09 -5.59
C ILE A 77 -35.40 -27.57 -4.78
N ALA A 78 -36.61 -27.68 -5.34
CA ALA A 78 -37.86 -27.25 -4.72
C ALA A 78 -38.28 -28.16 -3.53
N THR A 79 -37.98 -29.45 -3.59
CA THR A 79 -38.41 -30.46 -2.62
C THR A 79 -37.25 -31.01 -1.80
N ASN A 80 -36.04 -31.04 -2.35
CA ASN A 80 -34.84 -31.56 -1.70
C ASN A 80 -34.04 -30.46 -0.98
N LYS A 81 -34.13 -30.45 0.36
CA LYS A 81 -33.39 -29.49 1.21
C LYS A 81 -31.88 -29.63 1.11
N GLU A 82 -31.36 -30.85 0.92
CA GLU A 82 -29.92 -31.11 0.81
C GLU A 82 -29.37 -30.64 -0.53
N ALA A 83 -30.05 -30.95 -1.63
CA ALA A 83 -29.72 -30.44 -2.96
C ALA A 83 -29.72 -28.90 -2.98
N ARG A 84 -30.72 -28.28 -2.35
CA ARG A 84 -30.79 -26.83 -2.16
C ARG A 84 -29.62 -26.29 -1.35
N LYS A 85 -29.25 -26.93 -0.24
CA LYS A 85 -28.11 -26.54 0.60
C LYS A 85 -26.79 -26.65 -0.18
N LYS A 86 -26.60 -27.74 -0.92
CA LYS A 86 -25.42 -28.00 -1.76
C LYS A 86 -25.30 -26.98 -2.89
N TRP A 87 -26.40 -26.69 -3.60
CA TRP A 87 -26.43 -25.67 -4.64
C TRP A 87 -26.14 -24.28 -4.07
N LYS A 88 -26.78 -23.88 -2.95
CA LYS A 88 -26.50 -22.60 -2.28
C LYS A 88 -25.03 -22.44 -1.89
N ARG A 89 -24.40 -23.50 -1.36
CA ARG A 89 -22.95 -23.51 -1.05
C ARG A 89 -22.08 -23.25 -2.29
N LYS A 90 -22.47 -23.76 -3.46
CA LYS A 90 -21.76 -23.52 -4.73
C LYS A 90 -22.08 -22.16 -5.38
N ALA A 91 -23.33 -21.72 -5.31
CA ALA A 91 -23.81 -20.50 -5.97
C ALA A 91 -23.41 -19.23 -5.19
N SER A 92 -23.33 -19.30 -3.85
CA SER A 92 -23.00 -18.14 -3.01
C SER A 92 -21.63 -17.51 -3.34
N PRO A 93 -20.53 -18.27 -3.52
CA PRO A 93 -19.27 -17.72 -3.99
C PRO A 93 -19.36 -17.06 -5.37
N VAL A 94 -20.11 -17.66 -6.30
CA VAL A 94 -20.28 -17.10 -7.66
C VAL A 94 -21.04 -15.77 -7.63
N HIS A 95 -22.10 -15.67 -6.83
CA HIS A 95 -22.79 -14.40 -6.61
C HIS A 95 -21.88 -13.32 -6.01
N LYS A 96 -21.03 -13.69 -5.06
CA LYS A 96 -20.05 -12.78 -4.46
C LYS A 96 -19.04 -12.31 -5.51
N ALA A 97 -18.48 -13.23 -6.30
CA ALA A 97 -17.55 -12.92 -7.38
C ALA A 97 -18.17 -12.01 -8.45
N ASN A 98 -19.41 -12.25 -8.87
CA ASN A 98 -20.11 -11.38 -9.82
C ASN A 98 -20.39 -9.98 -9.25
N ALA A 99 -20.68 -9.86 -7.95
CA ALA A 99 -20.83 -8.56 -7.29
C ALA A 99 -19.50 -7.78 -7.24
N GLU A 100 -18.39 -8.48 -6.99
CA GLU A 100 -17.04 -7.91 -7.04
C GLU A 100 -16.65 -7.49 -8.45
N LEU A 101 -16.89 -8.35 -9.46
CA LEU A 101 -16.67 -8.04 -10.88
C LEU A 101 -17.47 -6.81 -11.32
N LYS A 102 -18.75 -6.72 -10.96
CA LYS A 102 -19.58 -5.55 -11.25
C LYS A 102 -18.98 -4.26 -10.65
N SER A 103 -18.47 -4.34 -9.42
CA SER A 103 -17.82 -3.20 -8.77
C SER A 103 -16.53 -2.79 -9.46
N LYS A 104 -15.72 -3.77 -9.90
CA LYS A 104 -14.50 -3.54 -10.69
C LYS A 104 -14.83 -2.92 -12.06
N ARG A 105 -15.83 -3.43 -12.78
CA ARG A 105 -16.29 -2.86 -14.07
C ARG A 105 -16.72 -1.41 -13.92
N LEU A 106 -17.52 -1.09 -12.89
CA LEU A 106 -17.95 0.27 -12.61
C LEU A 106 -16.75 1.20 -12.37
N LEU A 107 -15.72 0.74 -11.65
CA LEU A 107 -14.51 1.51 -11.43
C LEU A 107 -13.78 1.81 -12.75
N ILE A 108 -13.57 0.80 -13.60
CA ILE A 108 -12.90 0.98 -14.89
C ILE A 108 -13.71 1.90 -15.81
N ASP A 109 -15.02 1.69 -15.91
CA ASP A 109 -15.94 2.54 -16.67
C ASP A 109 -15.84 4.01 -16.22
N LYS A 110 -15.85 4.26 -14.90
CA LYS A 110 -15.67 5.62 -14.36
C LYS A 110 -14.29 6.20 -14.63
N LEU A 111 -13.22 5.40 -14.55
CA LEU A 111 -11.87 5.86 -14.87
C LEU A 111 -11.76 6.29 -16.33
N LEU A 112 -12.22 5.43 -17.26
CA LEU A 112 -12.19 5.71 -18.70
C LEU A 112 -13.09 6.88 -19.06
N TRP A 113 -14.26 7.01 -18.43
CA TRP A 113 -15.14 8.16 -18.62
C TRP A 113 -14.48 9.47 -18.19
N VAL A 114 -13.88 9.53 -16.98
CA VAL A 114 -13.18 10.75 -16.53
C VAL A 114 -12.00 11.07 -17.45
N ALA A 115 -11.22 10.06 -17.85
CA ALA A 115 -10.11 10.25 -18.78
C ALA A 115 -10.58 10.79 -20.14
N ASN A 116 -11.71 10.27 -20.65
CA ASN A 116 -12.32 10.74 -21.89
C ASN A 116 -12.73 12.22 -21.82
N GLU A 117 -13.28 12.66 -20.70
CA GLU A 117 -13.63 14.07 -20.49
C GLU A 117 -12.38 14.94 -20.37
N TYR A 118 -11.39 14.48 -19.60
CA TYR A 118 -10.19 15.25 -19.26
C TYR A 118 -9.21 15.38 -20.42
N GLN A 119 -9.23 14.47 -21.40
CA GLN A 119 -8.34 14.55 -22.57
C GLN A 119 -8.59 15.82 -23.43
N ASN A 120 -9.77 16.45 -23.29
CA ASN A 120 -10.11 17.69 -23.98
C ASN A 120 -9.45 18.94 -23.36
N TYR A 121 -8.79 18.80 -22.21
CA TYR A 121 -8.11 19.88 -21.51
C TYR A 121 -6.60 19.68 -21.62
N PRO A 122 -5.81 20.75 -21.83
CA PRO A 122 -4.35 20.64 -21.94
C PRO A 122 -3.71 20.14 -20.63
N GLU A 123 -4.29 20.54 -19.50
CA GLU A 123 -3.84 20.17 -18.17
C GLU A 123 -4.97 20.21 -17.13
N HIS A 124 -4.79 19.51 -16.03
CA HIS A 124 -5.68 19.49 -14.86
C HIS A 124 -4.89 19.26 -13.57
N TYR A 125 -5.52 19.59 -12.43
CA TYR A 125 -4.89 19.58 -11.11
C TYR A 125 -5.75 18.82 -10.09
N TYR A 126 -5.10 18.36 -9.01
CA TYR A 126 -5.76 17.61 -7.95
C TYR A 126 -5.70 18.35 -6.62
N PRO A 127 -6.86 18.79 -6.05
CA PRO A 127 -6.88 19.25 -4.67
C PRO A 127 -6.55 18.09 -3.72
N MET A 128 -5.72 18.37 -2.73
CA MET A 128 -5.20 17.38 -1.79
C MET A 128 -5.72 17.67 -0.37
N GLN A 129 -5.81 16.63 0.45
CA GLN A 129 -6.26 16.73 1.84
C GLN A 129 -5.46 15.76 2.71
N TYR A 130 -5.06 16.18 3.90
CA TYR A 130 -4.48 15.30 4.90
C TYR A 130 -5.56 14.53 5.67
N ASP A 131 -5.32 13.26 5.95
CA ASP A 131 -6.07 12.58 7.00
C ASP A 131 -5.61 13.03 8.41
N PHE A 132 -6.26 12.53 9.46
CA PHE A 132 -5.90 12.90 10.83
C PHE A 132 -4.50 12.40 11.27
N ARG A 133 -3.84 11.57 10.45
CA ARG A 133 -2.48 11.03 10.64
C ARG A 133 -1.50 11.67 9.66
N LEU A 134 -1.86 12.78 9.00
CA LEU A 134 -1.00 13.47 8.01
C LEU A 134 -0.62 12.68 6.76
N ARG A 135 -1.30 11.58 6.45
CA ARG A 135 -1.20 11.04 5.09
C ARG A 135 -1.99 11.92 4.15
N ILE A 136 -1.38 12.31 3.05
CA ILE A 136 -2.00 13.18 2.03
C ILE A 136 -2.76 12.36 0.98
N TYR A 137 -3.95 12.82 0.62
CA TYR A 137 -4.88 12.15 -0.28
C TYR A 137 -5.43 13.10 -1.34
N CYS A 138 -5.55 12.62 -2.57
CA CYS A 138 -6.34 13.29 -3.61
C CYS A 138 -7.81 13.32 -3.19
N VAL A 139 -8.45 14.49 -3.30
CA VAL A 139 -9.87 14.64 -3.01
C VAL A 139 -10.75 14.09 -4.14
N PRO A 140 -10.45 14.33 -5.44
CA PRO A 140 -11.24 13.77 -6.53
C PRO A 140 -11.16 12.24 -6.56
N MET A 141 -12.33 11.61 -6.72
CA MET A 141 -12.44 10.15 -6.81
C MET A 141 -12.15 9.64 -8.22
N PHE A 142 -11.89 8.34 -8.33
CA PHE A 142 -11.61 7.62 -9.57
C PHE A 142 -10.24 7.97 -10.15
N LEU A 143 -10.16 8.87 -11.15
CA LEU A 143 -8.91 9.16 -11.87
C LEU A 143 -8.07 10.15 -11.07
N ASN A 144 -7.01 9.67 -10.43
CA ASN A 144 -6.03 10.47 -9.71
C ASN A 144 -4.67 9.74 -9.61
N PRO A 145 -3.56 10.43 -9.31
CA PRO A 145 -2.22 9.82 -9.26
C PRO A 145 -2.01 8.81 -8.11
N GLN A 146 -2.98 8.68 -7.20
CA GLN A 146 -2.96 7.70 -6.10
C GLN A 146 -3.87 6.49 -6.36
N GLY A 147 -4.41 6.38 -7.57
CA GLY A 147 -5.28 5.28 -7.98
C GLY A 147 -4.54 3.96 -8.24
N ASN A 148 -5.25 3.01 -8.87
CA ASN A 148 -4.68 1.74 -9.30
C ASN A 148 -3.75 1.91 -10.52
N ASP A 149 -3.17 0.80 -10.99
CA ASP A 149 -2.29 0.74 -12.17
C ASP A 149 -2.82 1.57 -13.36
N LEU A 150 -4.05 1.29 -13.80
CA LEU A 150 -4.69 2.01 -14.90
C LEU A 150 -4.87 3.50 -14.60
N SER A 151 -5.29 3.88 -13.40
CA SER A 151 -5.44 5.29 -13.04
C SER A 151 -4.11 6.06 -13.12
N LYS A 152 -3.01 5.44 -12.68
CA LYS A 152 -1.69 6.06 -12.71
C LYS A 152 -1.15 6.17 -14.13
N SER A 153 -1.31 5.12 -14.95
CA SER A 153 -0.83 5.10 -16.34
C SER A 153 -1.59 6.03 -17.29
N LEU A 154 -2.85 6.35 -16.97
CA LEU A 154 -3.65 7.34 -17.68
C LEU A 154 -3.19 8.79 -17.45
N LEU A 155 -2.26 9.03 -16.52
CA LEU A 155 -1.78 10.36 -16.16
C LEU A 155 -0.31 10.53 -16.55
N LEU A 156 0.00 11.66 -17.17
CA LEU A 156 1.35 12.16 -17.39
C LEU A 156 1.49 13.52 -16.73
N PHE A 157 2.71 13.95 -16.40
CA PHE A 157 2.93 15.34 -16.02
C PHE A 157 2.72 16.25 -17.25
N ALA A 158 1.98 17.34 -17.07
CA ALA A 158 1.80 18.32 -18.15
C ALA A 158 3.14 19.02 -18.46
N ASP A 159 3.84 19.45 -17.41
CA ASP A 159 5.18 20.00 -17.47
C ASP A 159 6.22 18.87 -17.54
N GLY A 160 6.82 18.69 -18.71
CA GLY A 160 7.90 17.73 -18.94
C GLY A 160 9.29 18.33 -18.72
N LYS A 161 10.32 17.48 -18.73
CA LYS A 161 11.72 17.88 -18.58
C LYS A 161 12.62 17.07 -19.52
N PRO A 162 13.64 17.68 -20.18
CA PRO A 162 14.60 16.91 -20.97
C PRO A 162 15.33 15.89 -20.08
N LEU A 163 15.61 14.70 -20.61
CA LEU A 163 16.40 13.69 -19.90
C LEU A 163 17.73 14.27 -19.39
N GLY A 164 18.45 14.99 -20.25
CA GLY A 164 19.65 15.76 -19.94
C GLY A 164 20.90 14.94 -19.65
N THR A 165 20.78 13.76 -19.02
CA THR A 165 21.90 12.90 -18.63
C THR A 165 21.60 11.43 -18.91
N LEU A 166 22.66 10.62 -19.03
CA LEU A 166 22.53 9.16 -19.10
C LEU A 166 21.96 8.58 -17.80
N GLU A 167 22.26 9.20 -16.65
CA GLU A 167 21.69 8.78 -15.38
C GLU A 167 20.15 8.93 -15.37
N ALA A 168 19.62 10.03 -15.91
CA ALA A 168 18.17 10.21 -16.03
C ALA A 168 17.53 9.15 -16.95
N LEU A 169 18.21 8.79 -18.03
CA LEU A 169 17.78 7.67 -18.88
C LEU A 169 17.78 6.35 -18.10
N ASP A 170 18.83 6.08 -17.31
CA ASP A 170 18.88 4.89 -16.45
C ASP A 170 17.70 4.87 -15.46
N LYS A 171 17.32 6.02 -14.89
CA LYS A 171 16.13 6.12 -14.02
C LYS A 171 14.83 5.80 -14.77
N LEU A 172 14.69 6.26 -16.01
CA LEU A 172 13.55 5.91 -16.86
C LEU A 172 13.49 4.39 -17.13
N LYS A 173 14.64 3.78 -17.46
CA LYS A 173 14.74 2.32 -17.67
C LYS A 173 14.45 1.52 -16.39
N ILE A 174 14.98 1.96 -15.26
CA ILE A 174 14.71 1.36 -13.95
C ILE A 174 13.20 1.39 -13.66
N HIS A 175 12.53 2.51 -13.94
CA HIS A 175 11.07 2.59 -13.80
C HIS A 175 10.36 1.54 -14.67
N GLY A 176 10.74 1.41 -15.94
CA GLY A 176 10.19 0.38 -16.84
C GLY A 176 10.37 -1.04 -16.29
N ALA A 177 11.58 -1.39 -15.85
CA ALA A 177 11.87 -2.69 -15.24
C ALA A 177 11.05 -2.94 -13.95
N ASN A 178 10.91 -1.91 -13.10
CA ASN A 178 10.09 -1.98 -11.89
C ASN A 178 8.62 -2.28 -12.21
N MET A 179 8.04 -1.58 -13.19
CA MET A 179 6.65 -1.79 -13.61
C MET A 179 6.45 -3.18 -14.26
N TYR A 180 7.47 -3.70 -14.94
CA TYR A 180 7.43 -5.07 -15.43
C TYR A 180 7.43 -6.10 -14.29
N GLY A 181 8.15 -5.84 -13.21
CA GLY A 181 8.25 -6.71 -12.03
C GLY A 181 9.67 -7.15 -11.67
N GLU A 182 10.69 -6.56 -12.29
CA GLU A 182 12.11 -6.87 -12.07
C GLU A 182 12.73 -6.04 -10.93
N ASP A 183 11.94 -5.76 -9.88
CA ASP A 183 12.30 -4.90 -8.74
C ASP A 183 13.31 -5.53 -7.76
N LYS A 184 13.82 -6.74 -8.07
CA LYS A 184 14.80 -7.48 -7.24
C LYS A 184 16.19 -7.54 -7.85
N LEU A 185 16.34 -7.13 -9.11
CA LEU A 185 17.65 -6.93 -9.70
C LEU A 185 18.32 -5.69 -9.09
N THR A 186 19.65 -5.66 -9.14
CA THR A 186 20.40 -4.43 -8.86
C THR A 186 19.98 -3.33 -9.84
N LEU A 187 20.20 -2.06 -9.50
CA LEU A 187 19.80 -0.95 -10.39
C LEU A 187 20.41 -1.09 -11.79
N LYS A 188 21.68 -1.52 -11.88
CA LYS A 188 22.34 -1.84 -13.16
C LYS A 188 21.70 -3.04 -13.87
N GLY A 189 21.31 -4.06 -13.12
CA GLY A 189 20.60 -5.22 -13.66
C GLY A 189 19.24 -4.86 -14.26
N ARG A 190 18.53 -3.90 -13.66
CA ARG A 190 17.26 -3.36 -14.19
C ARG A 190 17.46 -2.60 -15.49
N VAL A 191 18.48 -1.75 -15.57
CA VAL A 191 18.86 -1.06 -16.82
C VAL A 191 19.18 -2.08 -17.92
N LYS A 192 20.04 -3.06 -17.60
CA LYS A 192 20.40 -4.13 -18.53
C LYS A 192 19.19 -4.93 -19.00
N TRP A 193 18.24 -5.22 -18.11
CA TRP A 193 17.02 -5.92 -18.49
C TRP A 193 16.23 -5.16 -19.55
N VAL A 194 16.12 -3.82 -19.44
CA VAL A 194 15.48 -3.01 -20.49
C VAL A 194 16.25 -3.08 -21.79
N ASP A 195 17.57 -2.97 -21.75
CA ASP A 195 18.42 -3.05 -22.95
C ASP A 195 18.29 -4.41 -23.65
N ASP A 196 18.29 -5.50 -22.88
CA ASP A 196 18.16 -6.87 -23.38
C ASP A 196 16.76 -7.17 -23.95
N ASN A 197 15.72 -6.40 -23.56
CA ASN A 197 14.33 -6.57 -24.01
C ASN A 197 13.84 -5.40 -24.88
N GLU A 198 14.74 -4.57 -25.41
CA GLU A 198 14.40 -3.34 -26.13
C GLU A 198 13.45 -3.60 -27.31
N GLU A 199 13.70 -4.65 -28.10
CA GLU A 199 12.86 -4.99 -29.25
C GLU A 199 11.42 -5.31 -28.84
N ALA A 200 11.23 -6.08 -27.77
CA ALA A 200 9.90 -6.43 -27.25
C ALA A 200 9.16 -5.22 -26.66
N ILE A 201 9.89 -4.30 -26.03
CA ILE A 201 9.36 -3.02 -25.53
C ILE A 201 8.87 -2.15 -26.70
N LEU A 202 9.69 -2.00 -27.74
CA LEU A 202 9.33 -1.23 -28.93
C LEU A 202 8.18 -1.89 -29.70
N ALA A 203 8.15 -3.22 -29.81
CA ALA A 203 7.05 -3.95 -30.42
C ALA A 203 5.73 -3.73 -29.67
N SER A 204 5.77 -3.75 -28.33
CA SER A 204 4.61 -3.48 -27.47
C SER A 204 4.11 -2.04 -27.60
N ALA A 205 5.00 -1.07 -27.82
CA ALA A 205 4.62 0.33 -28.06
C ALA A 205 3.96 0.52 -29.43
N ARG A 206 4.51 -0.12 -30.47
CA ARG A 206 4.02 0.03 -31.86
C ARG A 206 2.69 -0.67 -32.10
N ASP A 207 2.52 -1.85 -31.50
CA ASP A 207 1.35 -2.68 -31.70
C ASP A 207 0.96 -3.42 -30.40
N PRO A 208 0.42 -2.68 -29.41
CA PRO A 208 0.10 -3.23 -28.10
C PRO A 208 -0.92 -4.36 -28.16
N HIS A 209 -1.85 -4.32 -29.12
CA HIS A 209 -2.94 -5.30 -29.22
C HIS A 209 -2.46 -6.69 -29.68
N ASN A 210 -1.31 -6.77 -30.35
CA ASN A 210 -0.71 -8.03 -30.82
C ASN A 210 0.45 -8.52 -29.94
N HIS A 211 0.81 -7.81 -28.86
CA HIS A 211 1.94 -8.15 -27.98
C HIS A 211 1.55 -8.28 -26.50
N TYR A 212 0.30 -8.67 -26.22
CA TYR A 212 -0.17 -8.91 -24.84
C TYR A 212 0.65 -9.99 -24.11
N ASP A 213 1.22 -10.91 -24.86
CA ASP A 213 2.10 -11.97 -24.37
C ASP A 213 3.39 -11.42 -23.75
N PHE A 214 3.76 -10.16 -24.00
CA PHE A 214 4.88 -9.48 -23.33
C PHE A 214 4.41 -8.47 -22.29
N TRP A 215 3.80 -7.35 -22.69
CA TRP A 215 3.53 -6.24 -21.76
C TRP A 215 2.37 -6.52 -20.78
N ALA A 216 1.49 -7.47 -21.10
CA ALA A 216 0.29 -7.77 -20.32
C ALA A 216 0.24 -9.21 -19.79
N ARG A 217 1.35 -9.96 -19.86
CA ARG A 217 1.39 -11.34 -19.35
C ARG A 217 1.14 -11.38 -17.83
N PRO A 218 0.63 -12.50 -17.27
CA PRO A 218 0.25 -12.57 -15.86
C PRO A 218 1.37 -12.24 -14.86
N SER A 219 2.63 -12.45 -15.24
CA SER A 219 3.79 -12.14 -14.38
C SER A 219 4.09 -10.64 -14.27
N VAL A 220 3.52 -9.79 -15.13
CA VAL A 220 3.79 -8.36 -15.13
C VAL A 220 3.21 -7.69 -13.89
N GLY A 221 4.03 -6.90 -13.20
CA GLY A 221 3.67 -6.19 -11.99
C GLY A 221 2.56 -5.17 -12.22
N GLU A 222 2.79 -4.19 -13.08
CA GLU A 222 1.94 -3.03 -13.32
C GLU A 222 1.78 -2.83 -14.85
N PRO A 223 0.93 -3.64 -15.52
CA PRO A 223 0.92 -3.76 -16.97
C PRO A 223 0.64 -2.45 -17.72
N PHE A 224 -0.28 -1.60 -17.22
CA PHE A 224 -0.57 -0.36 -17.92
C PHE A 224 0.48 0.73 -17.65
N GLN A 225 1.09 0.79 -16.46
CA GLN A 225 2.24 1.67 -16.25
C GLN A 225 3.45 1.22 -17.06
N PHE A 226 3.66 -0.10 -17.22
CA PHE A 226 4.69 -0.63 -18.12
C PHE A 226 4.41 -0.27 -19.58
N LEU A 227 3.14 -0.37 -20.03
CA LEU A 227 2.75 0.08 -21.37
C LEU A 227 2.99 1.59 -21.56
N ALA A 228 2.70 2.42 -20.55
CA ALA A 228 3.01 3.85 -20.58
C ALA A 228 4.53 4.08 -20.76
N PHE A 229 5.36 3.31 -20.08
CA PHE A 229 6.81 3.30 -20.29
C PHE A 229 7.20 2.86 -21.70
N CYS A 230 6.58 1.82 -22.28
CA CYS A 230 6.86 1.40 -23.65
C CYS A 230 6.63 2.54 -24.65
N PHE A 231 5.52 3.27 -24.53
CA PHE A 231 5.24 4.43 -25.39
C PHE A 231 6.28 5.55 -25.21
N GLU A 232 6.62 5.89 -23.97
CA GLU A 232 7.63 6.92 -23.67
C GLU A 232 9.02 6.52 -24.22
N TYR A 233 9.40 5.26 -24.07
CA TYR A 233 10.69 4.73 -24.53
C TYR A 233 10.77 4.70 -26.06
N GLU A 234 9.68 4.37 -26.74
CA GLU A 234 9.59 4.44 -28.20
C GLU A 234 9.79 5.88 -28.71
N GLU A 235 9.14 6.86 -28.07
CA GLU A 235 9.32 8.27 -28.42
C GLU A 235 10.77 8.73 -28.21
N TYR A 236 11.41 8.31 -27.12
CA TYR A 236 12.84 8.55 -26.90
C TYR A 236 13.70 7.94 -28.02
N VAL A 237 13.46 6.70 -28.43
CA VAL A 237 14.22 6.07 -29.53
C VAL A 237 13.99 6.80 -30.85
N ASN A 238 12.74 7.17 -31.15
CA ASN A 238 12.36 7.92 -32.36
C ASN A 238 12.92 9.35 -32.38
N SER A 239 13.25 9.94 -31.22
CA SER A 239 13.98 11.22 -31.13
C SER A 239 15.46 11.15 -31.58
N GLY A 240 15.91 9.98 -32.06
CA GLY A 240 17.32 9.70 -32.32
C GLY A 240 18.10 9.42 -31.04
N ARG A 241 17.42 8.93 -29.99
CA ARG A 241 18.01 8.70 -28.64
C ARG A 241 18.64 9.97 -28.07
N SER A 242 18.01 11.12 -28.33
CA SER A 242 18.50 12.41 -27.90
C SER A 242 18.28 12.59 -26.40
N LEU A 243 19.32 13.00 -25.67
CA LEU A 243 19.16 13.40 -24.25
C LEU A 243 18.32 14.69 -24.10
N ASN A 244 18.02 15.39 -25.19
CA ASN A 244 17.06 16.51 -25.18
C ASN A 244 15.60 16.04 -25.27
N PHE A 245 15.34 14.73 -25.40
CA PHE A 245 13.99 14.19 -25.33
C PHE A 245 13.32 14.61 -24.02
N VAL A 246 12.17 15.27 -24.14
CA VAL A 246 11.39 15.79 -23.01
C VAL A 246 10.47 14.69 -22.54
N THR A 247 10.76 14.13 -21.37
CA THR A 247 9.91 13.12 -20.76
C THR A 247 8.78 13.75 -19.96
N HIS A 248 7.62 13.10 -19.98
CA HIS A 248 6.43 13.45 -19.19
C HIS A 248 6.00 12.33 -18.24
N LEU A 249 6.63 11.16 -18.34
CA LEU A 249 6.29 9.98 -17.57
C LEU A 249 6.69 10.12 -16.09
N SER A 250 5.77 9.79 -15.19
CA SER A 250 6.05 9.70 -13.76
C SER A 250 6.85 8.44 -13.43
N CYS A 251 8.10 8.60 -13.04
CA CYS A 251 8.98 7.54 -12.55
C CYS A 251 8.89 7.47 -11.01
N PHE A 252 8.46 6.31 -10.50
CA PHE A 252 8.28 6.08 -9.07
C PHE A 252 9.52 5.45 -8.43
N SER A 253 9.85 5.90 -7.22
CA SER A 253 10.72 5.20 -6.26
C SER A 253 9.93 4.82 -5.01
N ASP A 254 10.00 3.56 -4.62
CA ASP A 254 9.23 3.01 -3.50
C ASP A 254 10.14 2.70 -2.30
N CYS A 255 9.73 3.11 -1.10
CA CYS A 255 10.44 2.78 0.13
C CYS A 255 10.34 1.29 0.46
N THR A 256 11.44 0.66 0.89
CA THR A 256 11.46 -0.76 1.29
C THR A 256 10.75 -0.96 2.64
N ASN A 257 9.43 -1.16 2.62
CA ASN A 257 8.60 -1.35 3.82
C ASN A 257 8.74 -0.19 4.83
N SER A 258 8.20 0.98 4.46
CA SER A 258 8.27 2.23 5.22
C SER A 258 7.97 2.08 6.72
N GLY A 259 6.99 1.27 7.10
CA GLY A 259 6.65 1.07 8.50
C GLY A 259 7.77 0.42 9.32
N LEU A 260 8.44 -0.60 8.77
CA LEU A 260 9.61 -1.19 9.42
C LEU A 260 10.81 -0.26 9.39
N GLN A 261 11.02 0.48 8.29
CA GLN A 261 12.08 1.48 8.22
C GLN A 261 11.96 2.51 9.35
N ILE A 262 10.75 3.03 9.58
CA ILE A 262 10.47 3.97 10.66
C ILE A 262 10.71 3.35 12.04
N PHE A 263 10.27 2.10 12.27
CA PHE A 263 10.56 1.42 13.54
C PHE A 263 12.07 1.25 13.76
N SER A 264 12.80 0.83 12.73
CA SER A 264 14.24 0.64 12.81
C SER A 264 14.98 1.95 13.00
N GLY A 265 14.56 3.03 12.35
CA GLY A 265 15.09 4.37 12.55
C GLY A 265 14.86 4.90 13.97
N MET A 266 13.64 4.73 14.47
CA MET A 266 13.23 5.21 15.79
C MET A 266 13.94 4.47 16.95
N LEU A 267 14.23 3.18 16.78
CA LEU A 267 14.84 2.33 17.80
C LEU A 267 16.34 2.07 17.57
N ARG A 268 16.90 2.61 16.47
CA ARG A 268 18.26 2.35 16.00
C ARG A 268 18.55 0.86 15.76
N ASP A 269 17.57 0.11 15.27
CA ASP A 269 17.63 -1.33 15.10
C ASP A 269 18.46 -1.74 13.87
N GLU A 270 19.69 -2.23 14.08
CA GLU A 270 20.62 -2.59 13.00
C GLU A 270 20.10 -3.73 12.13
N VAL A 271 19.50 -4.76 12.75
CA VAL A 271 18.99 -5.95 12.04
C VAL A 271 17.80 -5.58 11.15
N GLY A 272 16.79 -4.91 11.72
CA GLY A 272 15.64 -4.43 10.94
C GLY A 272 16.04 -3.35 9.93
N GLY A 273 17.01 -2.50 10.28
CA GLY A 273 17.57 -1.47 9.41
C GLY A 273 18.18 -2.09 8.15
N LYS A 274 19.06 -3.08 8.31
CA LYS A 274 19.61 -3.85 7.20
C LYS A 274 18.52 -4.54 6.37
N ALA A 275 17.60 -5.26 7.02
CA ALA A 275 16.53 -5.98 6.33
C ALA A 275 15.61 -5.08 5.49
N THR A 276 15.58 -3.77 5.76
CA THR A 276 14.77 -2.76 5.07
C THR A 276 15.59 -1.69 4.34
N ASN A 277 16.86 -1.98 4.06
CA ASN A 277 17.76 -1.12 3.28
C ASN A 277 17.98 0.28 3.91
N LEU A 278 18.01 0.41 5.24
CA LEU A 278 18.50 1.64 5.90
C LEU A 278 20.02 1.74 5.85
N THR A 279 20.72 0.61 5.85
CA THR A 279 22.17 0.52 5.76
C THR A 279 22.62 0.42 4.31
N VAL A 280 23.91 0.70 4.07
CA VAL A 280 24.50 0.58 2.72
C VAL A 280 24.74 -0.90 2.42
N GLU A 281 24.12 -1.40 1.35
CA GLU A 281 24.26 -2.80 0.93
C GLU A 281 24.47 -2.87 -0.59
N GLU A 282 25.24 -3.86 -1.05
CA GLU A 282 25.53 -4.03 -2.49
C GLU A 282 24.31 -4.50 -3.29
N THR A 283 23.45 -5.31 -2.65
CA THR A 283 22.23 -5.87 -3.22
C THR A 283 21.00 -5.47 -2.40
N PRO A 284 19.82 -5.31 -3.02
CA PRO A 284 18.60 -4.99 -2.30
C PRO A 284 18.27 -6.10 -1.29
N GLN A 285 18.13 -5.74 -0.02
CA GLN A 285 17.70 -6.65 1.04
C GLN A 285 16.19 -6.89 0.98
N ASP A 286 15.76 -8.08 1.40
CA ASP A 286 14.38 -8.53 1.31
C ASP A 286 13.88 -9.15 2.62
N VAL A 287 13.39 -8.30 3.52
CA VAL A 287 12.79 -8.73 4.80
C VAL A 287 11.71 -9.81 4.64
N TYR A 288 10.98 -9.81 3.52
CA TYR A 288 9.94 -10.80 3.26
C TYR A 288 10.54 -12.20 3.00
N GLY A 289 11.62 -12.25 2.21
CA GLY A 289 12.40 -13.45 1.95
C GLY A 289 13.07 -13.99 3.21
N GLU A 290 13.60 -13.11 4.07
CA GLU A 290 14.17 -13.50 5.36
C GLU A 290 13.12 -14.18 6.27
N VAL A 291 11.93 -13.59 6.38
CA VAL A 291 10.81 -14.20 7.13
C VAL A 291 10.39 -15.54 6.51
N ALA A 292 10.41 -15.66 5.18
CA ALA A 292 10.09 -16.92 4.49
C ALA A 292 11.12 -18.02 4.82
N ASN A 293 12.42 -17.69 4.76
CA ASN A 293 13.50 -18.61 5.09
C ASN A 293 13.41 -19.07 6.56
N LYS A 294 13.21 -18.14 7.50
CA LYS A 294 13.06 -18.47 8.92
C LYS A 294 11.79 -19.29 9.20
N THR A 295 10.71 -19.04 8.46
CA THR A 295 9.50 -19.87 8.51
C THR A 295 9.79 -21.29 8.01
N LEU A 296 10.57 -21.44 6.95
CA LEU A 296 10.97 -22.73 6.40
C LEU A 296 11.85 -23.51 7.39
N ASP A 297 12.77 -22.83 8.09
CA ASP A 297 13.59 -23.46 9.13
C ASP A 297 12.74 -23.97 10.29
N TYR A 298 11.77 -23.18 10.75
CA TYR A 298 10.81 -23.65 11.74
C TYR A 298 9.95 -24.81 11.24
N LEU A 299 9.51 -24.78 9.97
CA LEU A 299 8.77 -25.87 9.37
C LEU A 299 9.58 -27.18 9.35
N LYS A 300 10.88 -27.11 9.01
CA LYS A 300 11.78 -28.27 9.00
C LYS A 300 11.94 -28.90 10.38
N GLN A 301 11.97 -28.08 11.43
CA GLN A 301 12.10 -28.52 12.84
C GLN A 301 10.80 -29.09 13.44
N MET A 302 9.64 -28.87 12.81
CA MET A 302 8.38 -29.44 13.29
C MET A 302 8.37 -30.97 13.18
N LYS A 303 7.64 -31.63 14.09
CA LYS A 303 7.36 -33.07 13.99
C LYS A 303 6.75 -33.42 12.63
N ASP A 304 7.13 -34.58 12.10
CA ASP A 304 6.62 -35.03 10.82
C ASP A 304 5.10 -35.17 10.84
N SER A 305 4.48 -34.58 9.83
CA SER A 305 3.03 -34.56 9.63
C SER A 305 2.75 -34.38 8.15
N GLN A 306 1.56 -34.78 7.72
CA GLN A 306 1.11 -34.57 6.34
C GLN A 306 1.17 -33.08 5.96
N LEU A 307 0.73 -32.19 6.85
CA LEU A 307 0.79 -30.73 6.67
C LEU A 307 2.22 -30.22 6.44
N LYS A 308 3.20 -30.74 7.21
CA LYS A 308 4.61 -30.38 7.01
C LYS A 308 5.08 -30.73 5.60
N LYS A 309 4.84 -31.97 5.18
CA LYS A 309 5.26 -32.47 3.85
C LYS A 309 4.63 -31.62 2.72
N MET A 310 3.33 -31.38 2.80
CA MET A 310 2.61 -30.60 1.78
C MET A 310 3.08 -29.14 1.71
N TRP A 311 3.38 -28.49 2.84
CA TRP A 311 3.91 -27.12 2.81
C TRP A 311 5.35 -27.05 2.29
N LEU A 312 6.17 -28.07 2.56
CA LEU A 312 7.51 -28.18 1.98
C LEU A 312 7.44 -28.39 0.46
N GLU A 313 6.54 -29.26 -0.01
CA GLU A 313 6.32 -29.53 -1.43
C GLU A 313 5.72 -28.32 -2.18
N TYR A 314 4.76 -27.62 -1.55
CA TYR A 314 4.21 -26.39 -2.11
C TYR A 314 5.30 -25.31 -2.30
N GLY A 315 6.30 -25.28 -1.41
CA GLY A 315 7.37 -24.30 -1.43
C GLY A 315 6.94 -22.96 -0.83
N ILE A 316 7.35 -22.70 0.42
CA ILE A 316 7.18 -21.39 1.07
C ILE A 316 8.20 -20.43 0.48
N ASN A 317 7.74 -19.27 0.03
CA ASN A 317 8.60 -18.25 -0.56
C ASN A 317 8.23 -16.84 -0.07
N ARG A 318 8.94 -15.85 -0.60
CA ARG A 318 8.68 -14.42 -0.34
C ARG A 318 7.21 -14.02 -0.52
N LYS A 319 6.55 -14.47 -1.60
CA LYS A 319 5.14 -14.12 -1.87
C LYS A 319 4.23 -14.62 -0.75
N THR A 320 4.53 -15.79 -0.15
CA THR A 320 3.77 -16.37 0.95
C THR A 320 3.77 -15.51 2.21
N THR A 321 4.88 -14.83 2.52
CA THR A 321 5.06 -14.06 3.77
C THR A 321 4.94 -12.54 3.58
N LYS A 322 5.00 -12.03 2.34
CA LYS A 322 5.00 -10.59 2.01
C LYS A 322 3.85 -9.83 2.66
N LYS A 323 2.60 -10.21 2.37
CA LYS A 323 1.39 -9.49 2.88
C LYS A 323 1.36 -9.44 4.41
N VAL A 324 1.70 -10.55 5.08
CA VAL A 324 1.69 -10.62 6.55
C VAL A 324 2.77 -9.72 7.16
N THR A 325 3.99 -9.83 6.64
CA THR A 325 5.16 -9.09 7.15
C THR A 325 5.02 -7.59 6.89
N MET A 326 4.44 -7.20 5.75
CA MET A 326 4.15 -5.80 5.43
C MET A 326 3.11 -5.20 6.38
N CYS A 327 2.09 -5.97 6.75
CA CYS A 327 0.96 -5.46 7.52
C CYS A 327 1.13 -5.57 9.05
N VAL A 328 2.11 -6.33 9.55
CA VAL A 328 2.32 -6.50 11.01
C VAL A 328 2.65 -5.20 11.73
N VAL A 329 3.47 -4.34 11.12
CA VAL A 329 3.81 -3.02 11.65
C VAL A 329 2.59 -2.08 11.73
N TYR A 330 1.55 -2.40 10.97
CA TYR A 330 0.26 -1.69 10.97
C TYR A 330 -0.81 -2.40 11.83
N GLY A 331 -0.39 -3.19 12.82
CA GLY A 331 -1.28 -3.70 13.87
C GLY A 331 -2.08 -4.94 13.47
N LEU A 332 -1.66 -5.63 12.41
CA LEU A 332 -2.19 -6.93 12.02
C LEU A 332 -2.08 -7.93 13.19
N THR A 333 -3.04 -8.84 13.29
CA THR A 333 -3.09 -9.88 14.33
C THR A 333 -2.79 -11.25 13.77
N GLN A 334 -2.42 -12.21 14.62
CA GLN A 334 -2.23 -13.61 14.18
C GLN A 334 -3.47 -14.19 13.50
N TYR A 335 -4.68 -13.78 13.90
CA TYR A 335 -5.91 -14.19 13.22
C TYR A 335 -5.95 -13.71 11.77
N SER A 336 -5.55 -12.46 11.52
CA SER A 336 -5.42 -11.88 10.19
C SER A 336 -4.28 -12.50 9.38
N CYS A 337 -3.18 -12.91 10.02
CA CYS A 337 -2.07 -13.63 9.38
C CYS A 337 -2.58 -14.88 8.64
N ARG A 338 -3.41 -15.69 9.29
CA ARG A 338 -4.04 -16.86 8.65
C ARG A 338 -4.83 -16.47 7.39
N ALA A 339 -5.64 -15.42 7.47
CA ALA A 339 -6.46 -14.97 6.36
C ALA A 339 -5.61 -14.54 5.16
N TYR A 340 -4.49 -13.85 5.38
CA TYR A 340 -3.57 -13.48 4.30
C TYR A 340 -2.82 -14.66 3.69
N ILE A 341 -2.51 -15.70 4.47
CA ILE A 341 -1.94 -16.94 3.89
C ILE A 341 -2.99 -17.64 3.03
N GLN A 342 -4.26 -17.61 3.43
CA GLN A 342 -5.35 -18.13 2.59
C GLN A 342 -5.49 -17.31 1.30
N GLU A 343 -5.51 -15.98 1.40
CA GLU A 343 -5.56 -15.08 0.24
C GLU A 343 -4.38 -15.34 -0.71
N HIS A 344 -3.17 -15.57 -0.17
CA HIS A 344 -2.03 -15.96 -1.00
C HIS A 344 -2.28 -17.26 -1.78
N LEU A 345 -2.88 -18.30 -1.17
CA LEU A 345 -3.24 -19.52 -1.89
C LEU A 345 -4.27 -19.25 -2.99
N GLU A 346 -5.20 -18.33 -2.76
CA GLU A 346 -6.20 -17.91 -3.76
C GLU A 346 -5.52 -17.15 -4.92
N ASP A 347 -4.65 -16.18 -4.62
CA ASP A 347 -3.87 -15.42 -5.61
C ASP A 347 -3.01 -16.36 -6.49
N MET A 348 -2.35 -17.36 -5.88
CA MET A 348 -1.50 -18.28 -6.62
C MET A 348 -2.29 -19.20 -7.55
N VAL A 349 -3.56 -19.52 -7.22
CA VAL A 349 -4.45 -20.25 -8.14
C VAL A 349 -4.79 -19.40 -9.36
N GLU A 350 -4.99 -18.09 -9.19
CA GLU A 350 -5.18 -17.16 -10.32
C GLU A 350 -3.93 -17.06 -11.19
N GLU A 351 -2.73 -17.16 -10.61
CA GLU A 351 -1.45 -17.26 -11.33
C GLU A 351 -1.18 -18.65 -11.94
N GLY A 352 -2.09 -19.61 -11.83
CA GLY A 352 -1.99 -20.95 -12.42
C GLY A 352 -1.28 -22.00 -11.55
N LYS A 353 -0.91 -21.68 -10.31
CA LYS A 353 -0.34 -22.63 -9.34
C LYS A 353 -1.46 -23.28 -8.53
N PRO A 354 -1.64 -24.62 -8.58
CA PRO A 354 -2.75 -25.28 -7.91
C PRO A 354 -2.63 -25.21 -6.37
N ASN A 355 -3.78 -25.09 -5.71
CA ASN A 355 -3.86 -25.20 -4.25
C ASN A 355 -3.83 -26.68 -3.83
N PRO A 356 -2.86 -27.12 -3.01
CA PRO A 356 -2.72 -28.53 -2.64
C PRO A 356 -3.70 -28.97 -1.53
N PHE A 357 -4.45 -28.06 -0.92
CA PHE A 357 -5.29 -28.35 0.26
C PHE A 357 -6.79 -28.46 -0.07
N SER A 358 -7.51 -29.26 0.72
CA SER A 358 -8.97 -29.44 0.58
C SER A 358 -9.73 -28.15 0.88
N LYS A 359 -10.81 -27.87 0.15
CA LYS A 359 -11.58 -26.63 0.30
C LYS A 359 -12.34 -26.56 1.62
N ASN A 360 -12.76 -27.71 2.15
CA ASN A 360 -13.55 -27.80 3.38
C ASN A 360 -13.36 -29.14 4.09
N LEU A 361 -14.00 -29.28 5.25
CA LEU A 361 -13.95 -30.50 6.06
C LEU A 361 -14.59 -31.71 5.35
N ASP A 362 -15.67 -31.51 4.60
CA ASP A 362 -16.36 -32.59 3.88
C ASP A 362 -15.45 -33.23 2.79
N GLU A 363 -14.56 -32.44 2.18
CA GLU A 363 -13.56 -32.91 1.20
C GLU A 363 -12.34 -33.53 1.89
N GLU A 364 -11.93 -32.97 3.03
CA GLU A 364 -10.87 -33.54 3.88
C GLU A 364 -11.23 -34.96 4.35
N GLU A 365 -12.46 -35.19 4.81
CA GLU A 365 -12.93 -36.51 5.24
C GLU A 365 -12.90 -37.56 4.12
N LYS A 366 -13.08 -37.14 2.87
CA LYS A 366 -13.12 -38.04 1.70
C LYS A 366 -11.73 -38.35 1.14
N THR A 367 -10.87 -37.34 1.11
CA THR A 367 -9.56 -37.42 0.44
C THR A 367 -8.43 -37.75 1.42
N GLY A 368 -8.65 -37.54 2.72
CA GLY A 368 -7.59 -37.53 3.73
C GLY A 368 -6.64 -36.33 3.60
N ILE A 369 -6.92 -35.37 2.70
CA ILE A 369 -6.10 -34.18 2.50
C ILE A 369 -6.58 -33.07 3.45
N PRO A 370 -5.69 -32.47 4.27
CA PRO A 370 -6.05 -31.41 5.20
C PRO A 370 -6.75 -30.23 4.53
N SER A 371 -7.76 -29.67 5.20
CA SER A 371 -8.44 -28.47 4.71
C SER A 371 -7.56 -27.21 4.75
N ILE A 372 -7.84 -26.26 3.87
CA ILE A 372 -7.20 -24.93 3.82
C ILE A 372 -7.18 -24.28 5.20
N LEU A 373 -8.27 -24.39 5.96
CA LEU A 373 -8.34 -23.82 7.31
C LEU A 373 -7.30 -24.44 8.25
N LYS A 374 -7.12 -25.77 8.22
CA LYS A 374 -6.09 -26.45 9.03
C LYS A 374 -4.69 -26.11 8.55
N ALA A 375 -4.47 -26.10 7.23
CA ALA A 375 -3.18 -25.79 6.63
C ALA A 375 -2.70 -24.37 6.93
N THR A 376 -3.56 -23.37 6.76
CA THR A 376 -3.24 -21.97 7.03
C THR A 376 -3.11 -21.70 8.54
N ASN A 377 -3.91 -22.34 9.39
CA ASN A 377 -3.73 -22.27 10.85
C ASN A 377 -2.37 -22.82 11.29
N TYR A 378 -1.92 -23.91 10.67
CA TYR A 378 -0.62 -24.51 10.95
C TYR A 378 0.52 -23.57 10.56
N LEU A 379 0.52 -23.08 9.31
CA LEU A 379 1.60 -22.21 8.81
C LEU A 379 1.59 -20.83 9.50
N SER A 380 0.43 -20.25 9.79
CA SER A 380 0.33 -18.92 10.41
C SER A 380 1.03 -18.84 11.77
N LYS A 381 1.09 -19.93 12.54
CA LYS A 381 1.84 -19.99 13.80
C LYS A 381 3.35 -19.86 13.57
N LEU A 382 3.86 -20.52 12.54
CA LEU A 382 5.28 -20.50 12.18
C LEU A 382 5.67 -19.14 11.60
N VAL A 383 4.86 -18.60 10.69
CA VAL A 383 5.08 -17.25 10.11
C VAL A 383 5.03 -16.19 11.21
N TRP A 384 4.05 -16.26 12.12
CA TRP A 384 3.94 -15.30 13.23
C TRP A 384 5.14 -15.34 14.17
N LYS A 385 5.66 -16.55 14.43
CA LYS A 385 6.90 -16.74 15.21
C LYS A 385 8.09 -16.15 14.45
N ALA A 386 8.27 -16.50 13.18
CA ALA A 386 9.36 -16.02 12.34
C ALA A 386 9.41 -14.48 12.28
N ILE A 387 8.27 -13.83 12.06
CA ILE A 387 8.15 -12.36 12.12
C ILE A 387 8.61 -11.85 13.48
N GLY A 388 8.13 -12.43 14.58
CA GLY A 388 8.52 -12.02 15.93
C GLY A 388 10.02 -12.10 16.21
N ASP A 389 10.74 -12.97 15.51
CA ASP A 389 12.18 -13.18 15.66
C ASP A 389 13.03 -12.45 14.60
N VAL A 390 12.41 -11.85 13.58
CA VAL A 390 13.09 -10.99 12.58
C VAL A 390 12.94 -9.53 12.99
N ILE A 391 11.76 -9.12 13.46
CA ILE A 391 11.43 -7.71 13.76
C ILE A 391 11.16 -7.47 15.26
N ILE A 392 12.12 -7.87 16.10
CA ILE A 392 12.00 -7.86 17.58
C ILE A 392 11.74 -6.45 18.10
N SER A 393 12.58 -5.48 17.70
CA SER A 393 12.53 -4.10 18.17
C SER A 393 11.17 -3.43 17.87
N ALA A 394 10.65 -3.61 16.65
CA ALA A 394 9.33 -3.10 16.26
C ALA A 394 8.22 -3.66 17.16
N LYS A 395 8.21 -4.97 17.42
CA LYS A 395 7.21 -5.62 18.28
C LYS A 395 7.25 -5.11 19.72
N GLU A 396 8.44 -4.95 20.31
CA GLU A 396 8.61 -4.38 21.65
C GLU A 396 8.01 -2.97 21.74
N CYS A 397 8.31 -2.12 20.75
CA CYS A 397 7.78 -0.76 20.68
C CYS A 397 6.26 -0.72 20.50
N MET A 398 5.69 -1.59 19.65
CA MET A 398 4.24 -1.67 19.48
C MET A 398 3.52 -2.01 20.79
N VAL A 399 4.05 -2.96 21.56
CA VAL A 399 3.51 -3.35 22.88
C VAL A 399 3.64 -2.20 23.88
N TRP A 400 4.75 -1.47 23.87
CA TRP A 400 4.94 -0.29 24.71
C TRP A 400 3.91 0.80 24.40
N LEU A 401 3.76 1.19 23.12
CA LEU A 401 2.77 2.19 22.68
C LEU A 401 1.34 1.79 23.07
N GLN A 402 0.99 0.50 22.93
CA GLN A 402 -0.31 -0.04 23.34
C GLN A 402 -0.57 0.12 24.84
N LYS A 403 0.43 -0.11 25.69
CA LYS A 403 0.32 0.04 27.15
C LYS A 403 0.16 1.51 27.54
N VAL A 404 1.01 2.39 27.02
CA VAL A 404 0.99 3.82 27.38
C VAL A 404 -0.30 4.51 26.91
N SER A 405 -0.73 4.26 25.66
CA SER A 405 -1.99 4.82 25.14
C SER A 405 -3.24 4.35 25.90
N ARG A 406 -3.24 3.13 26.46
CA ARG A 406 -4.33 2.65 27.34
C ARG A 406 -4.45 3.52 28.58
N LEU A 407 -3.34 3.92 29.20
CA LEU A 407 -3.34 4.76 30.41
C LEU A 407 -3.97 6.14 30.17
N VAL A 408 -3.81 6.70 28.97
CA VAL A 408 -4.49 7.95 28.56
C VAL A 408 -5.98 7.72 28.32
N SER A 409 -6.31 6.73 27.48
CA SER A 409 -7.71 6.44 27.10
C SER A 409 -8.57 6.01 28.30
N ASP A 410 -7.93 5.52 29.37
CA ASP A 410 -8.57 5.21 30.64
C ASP A 410 -9.21 6.41 31.33
N ASN A 411 -8.68 7.60 31.08
CA ASN A 411 -9.20 8.87 31.59
C ASN A 411 -10.32 9.42 30.70
N GLY A 412 -10.69 8.71 29.63
CA GLY A 412 -11.68 9.18 28.65
C GLY A 412 -11.16 10.28 27.73
N LEU A 413 -9.83 10.49 27.67
CA LEU A 413 -9.18 11.51 26.84
C LEU A 413 -8.69 10.91 25.51
N PRO A 414 -8.67 11.70 24.42
CA PRO A 414 -7.99 11.30 23.19
C PRO A 414 -6.47 11.30 23.40
N VAL A 415 -5.75 10.42 22.70
CA VAL A 415 -4.28 10.41 22.71
C VAL A 415 -3.80 11.44 21.70
N THR A 416 -3.00 12.40 22.14
CA THR A 416 -2.48 13.47 21.29
C THR A 416 -0.95 13.52 21.37
N TRP A 417 -0.27 13.73 20.25
CA TRP A 417 1.17 13.97 20.22
C TRP A 417 1.55 14.91 19.07
N THR A 418 2.73 15.50 19.18
CA THR A 418 3.31 16.43 18.21
C THR A 418 4.42 15.73 17.44
N LEU A 419 4.45 15.93 16.13
CA LEU A 419 5.46 15.34 15.24
C LEU A 419 6.68 16.25 15.10
N PRO A 420 7.81 15.72 14.61
CA PRO A 420 9.00 16.52 14.32
C PRO A 420 8.78 17.66 13.31
N THR A 421 7.73 17.56 12.49
CA THR A 421 7.27 18.59 11.53
C THR A 421 6.35 19.64 12.15
N GLY A 422 6.17 19.62 13.47
CA GLY A 422 5.32 20.53 14.26
C GLY A 422 3.83 20.18 14.24
N ALA A 423 3.42 19.23 13.41
CA ALA A 423 2.02 18.86 13.28
C ALA A 423 1.52 18.02 14.44
N ILE A 424 0.30 18.30 14.88
CA ILE A 424 -0.35 17.59 15.99
C ILE A 424 -1.21 16.47 15.42
N VAL A 425 -1.13 15.29 16.03
CA VAL A 425 -1.99 14.15 15.73
C VAL A 425 -2.87 13.84 16.93
N GLN A 426 -4.18 13.76 16.71
CA GLN A 426 -5.15 13.43 17.75
C GLN A 426 -5.94 12.16 17.43
N MET A 427 -5.72 11.10 18.21
CA MET A 427 -6.49 9.87 18.14
C MET A 427 -7.76 9.95 19.00
N ASN A 428 -8.85 10.41 18.38
CA ASN A 428 -10.17 10.53 19.02
C ASN A 428 -11.14 9.41 18.59
N TYR A 429 -10.78 8.15 18.87
CA TYR A 429 -11.65 7.02 18.56
C TYR A 429 -12.79 6.90 19.57
N LYS A 430 -14.01 7.23 19.13
CA LYS A 430 -15.24 7.13 19.92
C LYS A 430 -15.92 5.77 19.75
N GLN A 431 -16.59 5.30 20.81
CA GLN A 431 -17.44 4.12 20.73
C GLN A 431 -18.64 4.40 19.81
N MET A 432 -19.00 3.43 18.97
CA MET A 432 -20.15 3.55 18.07
C MET A 432 -21.40 2.92 18.71
N LYS A 433 -22.51 3.66 18.72
CA LYS A 433 -23.82 3.14 19.12
C LYS A 433 -24.68 2.88 17.89
N LYS A 434 -25.32 1.70 17.87
CA LYS A 434 -26.27 1.32 16.82
C LYS A 434 -27.64 1.89 17.16
N GLN A 435 -28.29 2.51 16.18
CA GLN A 435 -29.66 2.97 16.26
C GLN A 435 -30.45 2.39 15.09
N ARG A 436 -31.63 1.85 15.39
CA ARG A 436 -32.55 1.32 14.39
C ARG A 436 -33.59 2.37 14.04
N ILE A 437 -33.73 2.68 12.77
CA ILE A 437 -34.71 3.60 12.22
C ILE A 437 -35.68 2.80 11.36
N ASN A 438 -36.96 2.89 11.68
CA ASN A 438 -38.02 2.33 10.85
C ASN A 438 -38.28 3.30 9.71
N THR A 439 -38.03 2.88 8.48
CA THR A 439 -38.27 3.70 7.30
C THR A 439 -39.33 3.03 6.42
N ARG A 440 -40.34 3.79 5.98
CA ARG A 440 -41.30 3.34 4.96
C ARG A 440 -40.64 3.53 3.60
N MET A 441 -40.59 2.48 2.78
CA MET A 441 -39.95 2.52 1.46
C MET A 441 -40.93 2.00 0.40
N GLY A 442 -41.49 2.91 -0.39
CA GLY A 442 -42.52 2.62 -1.41
C GLY A 442 -43.95 2.52 -0.85
N GLU A 443 -44.89 2.13 -1.72
CA GLU A 443 -46.32 1.99 -1.38
C GLU A 443 -46.60 0.76 -0.50
N SER A 444 -45.77 -0.28 -0.61
CA SER A 444 -45.80 -1.44 0.28
C SER A 444 -45.35 -1.06 1.69
N MET A 445 -46.19 -1.34 2.69
CA MET A 445 -45.96 -1.13 4.13
C MET A 445 -44.86 -2.04 4.73
N LEU A 446 -43.77 -2.32 4.01
CA LEU A 446 -42.61 -3.01 4.56
C LEU A 446 -41.71 -1.98 5.25
N THR A 447 -41.83 -1.88 6.59
CA THR A 447 -40.87 -1.13 7.41
C THR A 447 -39.48 -1.77 7.28
N LYS A 448 -38.62 -1.20 6.43
CA LYS A 448 -37.22 -1.60 6.41
C LYS A 448 -36.55 -0.99 7.63
N LYS A 449 -36.06 -1.87 8.51
CA LYS A 449 -35.27 -1.50 9.69
C LYS A 449 -33.87 -1.14 9.24
N VAL A 450 -33.62 0.16 9.00
CA VAL A 450 -32.28 0.67 8.69
C VAL A 450 -31.53 0.80 10.01
N THR A 451 -30.37 0.14 10.12
CA THR A 451 -29.50 0.31 11.29
C THR A 451 -28.41 1.31 10.95
N ILE A 452 -28.42 2.47 11.59
CA ILE A 452 -27.36 3.47 11.50
C ILE A 452 -26.42 3.34 12.69
N GLN A 453 -25.17 3.79 12.54
CA GLN A 453 -24.21 3.87 13.62
C GLN A 453 -23.81 5.33 13.83
N HIS A 454 -23.82 5.80 15.08
CA HIS A 454 -23.37 7.14 15.45
C HIS A 454 -22.32 7.06 16.56
N GLU A 455 -21.42 8.04 16.58
CA GLU A 455 -20.38 8.17 17.60
C GLU A 455 -20.99 8.58 18.95
N THR A 456 -20.52 7.99 20.04
CA THR A 456 -20.84 8.40 21.41
C THR A 456 -19.78 9.36 21.95
N ASN A 457 -19.98 9.92 23.14
CA ASN A 457 -18.96 10.74 23.82
C ASN A 457 -17.90 9.91 24.58
N LYS A 458 -17.96 8.57 24.52
CA LYS A 458 -17.01 7.69 25.22
C LYS A 458 -15.90 7.26 24.27
N ILE A 459 -14.66 7.31 24.73
CA ILE A 459 -13.49 6.78 24.01
C ILE A 459 -13.56 5.25 23.95
N ASP A 460 -13.28 4.70 22.76
CA ASP A 460 -13.09 3.27 22.55
C ASP A 460 -11.63 2.90 22.87
N LYS A 461 -11.40 2.56 24.14
CA LYS A 461 -10.07 2.21 24.67
C LYS A 461 -9.41 1.07 23.91
N ARG A 462 -10.19 0.06 23.49
CA ARG A 462 -9.68 -1.10 22.75
C ARG A 462 -9.20 -0.66 21.37
N LYS A 463 -10.00 0.17 20.67
CA LYS A 463 -9.64 0.69 19.36
C LYS A 463 -8.43 1.62 19.41
N VAL A 464 -8.37 2.53 20.39
CA VAL A 464 -7.19 3.39 20.62
C VAL A 464 -5.93 2.55 20.79
N SER A 465 -5.97 1.58 21.70
CA SER A 465 -4.81 0.72 21.96
C SER A 465 -4.37 -0.03 20.71
N ASN A 466 -5.29 -0.64 19.96
CA ASN A 466 -4.92 -1.40 18.76
C ASN A 466 -4.41 -0.51 17.62
N ALA A 467 -4.79 0.78 17.59
CA ALA A 467 -4.50 1.68 16.49
C ALA A 467 -3.29 2.62 16.74
N ILE A 468 -2.75 2.71 17.96
CA ILE A 468 -1.69 3.68 18.30
C ILE A 468 -0.42 3.48 17.49
N ALA A 469 0.10 2.25 17.41
CA ALA A 469 1.32 1.97 16.67
C ALA A 469 1.16 2.29 15.17
N PRO A 470 0.10 1.81 14.49
CA PRO A 470 -0.16 2.20 13.10
C PRO A 470 -0.34 3.70 12.92
N CYS A 471 -1.00 4.39 13.86
CA CYS A 471 -1.20 5.85 13.75
C CYS A 471 0.11 6.62 13.89
N LEU A 472 0.99 6.23 14.83
CA LEU A 472 2.29 6.86 14.99
C LEU A 472 3.15 6.66 13.74
N ILE A 473 3.24 5.43 13.25
CA ILE A 473 4.01 5.12 12.03
C ILE A 473 3.46 5.86 10.82
N HIS A 474 2.14 5.85 10.61
CA HIS A 474 1.52 6.62 9.52
C HIS A 474 1.73 8.12 9.65
N SER A 475 1.78 8.66 10.87
CA SER A 475 2.08 10.07 11.06
C SER A 475 3.53 10.45 10.75
N LEU A 476 4.46 9.55 11.06
CA LEU A 476 5.86 9.73 10.71
C LEU A 476 6.09 9.57 9.22
N ASP A 477 5.41 8.63 8.54
CA ASP A 477 5.50 8.51 7.08
C ASP A 477 4.97 9.75 6.36
N GLY A 478 3.83 10.30 6.79
CA GLY A 478 3.29 11.54 6.26
C GLY A 478 4.23 12.74 6.49
N SER A 479 4.91 12.76 7.64
CA SER A 479 5.93 13.77 7.94
C SER A 479 7.17 13.64 7.06
N ILE A 480 7.64 12.42 6.81
CA ILE A 480 8.76 12.15 5.89
C ILE A 480 8.37 12.61 4.48
N LEU A 481 7.20 12.23 3.98
CA LEU A 481 6.73 12.67 2.66
C LEU A 481 6.67 14.20 2.58
N ALA A 482 6.04 14.86 3.55
CA ALA A 482 5.88 16.30 3.51
C ALA A 482 7.23 17.04 3.53
N LYS A 483 8.15 16.62 4.41
CA LYS A 483 9.50 17.17 4.48
C LYS A 483 10.29 16.93 3.19
N SER A 484 10.16 15.73 2.61
CA SER A 484 10.85 15.35 1.37
C SER A 484 10.37 16.17 0.17
N VAL A 485 9.05 16.32 0.00
CA VAL A 485 8.46 17.15 -1.06
C VAL A 485 8.81 18.62 -0.87
N SER A 486 8.74 19.13 0.36
CA SER A 486 9.13 20.50 0.71
C SER A 486 10.59 20.81 0.31
N LEU A 487 11.50 19.90 0.65
CA LEU A 487 12.94 20.00 0.35
C LEU A 487 13.22 19.86 -1.16
N ALA A 488 12.65 18.85 -1.79
CA ALA A 488 12.77 18.61 -3.24
C ALA A 488 12.26 19.80 -4.04
N SER A 489 11.14 20.39 -3.63
CA SER A 489 10.57 21.57 -4.27
C SER A 489 11.47 22.80 -4.15
N SER A 490 12.10 23.04 -2.99
CA SER A 490 13.11 24.12 -2.88
C SER A 490 14.35 23.90 -3.74
N LYS A 491 14.63 22.66 -4.14
CA LYS A 491 15.73 22.33 -5.05
C LYS A 491 15.31 22.32 -6.52
N GLY A 492 14.06 22.70 -6.82
CA GLY A 492 13.59 22.95 -8.19
C GLY A 492 12.70 21.87 -8.78
N ILE A 493 12.38 20.79 -8.06
CA ILE A 493 11.39 19.81 -8.54
C ILE A 493 9.99 20.43 -8.47
N LYS A 494 9.23 20.33 -9.56
CA LYS A 494 7.88 20.90 -9.66
C LYS A 494 6.78 19.85 -9.79
N SER A 495 7.10 18.72 -10.42
CA SER A 495 6.12 17.69 -10.79
C SER A 495 6.20 16.50 -9.83
N PHE A 496 5.13 16.25 -9.09
CA PHE A 496 5.06 15.18 -8.09
C PHE A 496 3.79 14.33 -8.20
N ALA A 497 3.97 13.00 -8.14
CA ALA A 497 2.90 12.01 -8.03
C ALA A 497 3.20 11.13 -6.80
N CYS A 498 2.89 11.60 -5.60
CA CYS A 498 3.21 10.89 -4.37
C CYS A 498 2.05 10.00 -3.87
N VAL A 499 2.37 8.75 -3.55
CA VAL A 499 1.45 7.78 -2.95
C VAL A 499 2.03 7.29 -1.63
N HIS A 500 1.86 8.09 -0.57
CA HIS A 500 2.34 7.79 0.78
C HIS A 500 3.86 7.57 0.86
N ASP A 501 4.33 6.33 0.74
CA ASP A 501 5.73 5.94 0.77
C ASP A 501 6.33 5.69 -0.63
N SER A 502 5.59 6.06 -1.68
CA SER A 502 5.98 6.06 -3.08
C SER A 502 6.12 7.48 -3.63
N PHE A 503 7.24 7.78 -4.29
CA PHE A 503 7.57 9.10 -4.79
C PHE A 503 7.70 9.09 -6.31
N GLY A 504 6.66 9.55 -7.02
CA GLY A 504 6.68 9.75 -8.47
C GLY A 504 7.17 11.14 -8.86
N VAL A 505 8.19 11.22 -9.72
CA VAL A 505 8.72 12.46 -10.31
C VAL A 505 9.16 12.20 -11.77
N LEU A 506 9.62 13.20 -12.50
CA LEU A 506 10.21 13.00 -13.82
C LEU A 506 11.56 12.28 -13.70
N ALA A 507 11.95 11.47 -14.70
CA ALA A 507 13.19 10.69 -14.68
C ALA A 507 14.47 11.49 -14.29
N PRO A 508 14.68 12.74 -14.76
CA PRO A 508 15.82 13.57 -14.37
C PRO A 508 15.84 13.97 -12.89
N ASP A 509 14.70 13.90 -12.22
CA ASP A 509 14.51 14.35 -10.84
C ASP A 509 14.51 13.18 -9.83
N VAL A 510 14.52 11.93 -10.30
CA VAL A 510 14.44 10.73 -9.46
C VAL A 510 15.58 10.65 -8.44
N GLN A 511 16.83 10.90 -8.86
CA GLN A 511 17.96 10.86 -7.91
C GLN A 511 17.81 11.94 -6.84
N LEU A 512 17.42 13.15 -7.25
CA LEU A 512 17.26 14.29 -6.35
C LEU A 512 16.15 14.07 -5.32
N ILE A 513 15.00 13.51 -5.71
CA ILE A 513 13.95 13.17 -4.74
C ILE A 513 14.44 12.09 -3.77
N ASN A 514 15.12 11.04 -4.25
CA ASN A 514 15.62 9.96 -3.38
C ASN A 514 16.59 10.49 -2.32
N ASP A 515 17.48 11.41 -2.70
CA ASP A 515 18.38 12.09 -1.76
C ASP A 515 17.61 12.97 -0.76
N CYS A 516 16.54 13.63 -1.20
CA CYS A 516 15.68 14.43 -0.31
C CYS A 516 14.90 13.55 0.67
N VAL A 517 14.45 12.36 0.27
CA VAL A 517 13.78 11.40 1.17
C VAL A 517 14.75 10.88 2.21
N ARG A 518 15.95 10.42 1.80
CA ARG A 518 17.01 9.98 2.73
C ARG A 518 17.39 11.07 3.72
N LYS A 519 17.56 12.31 3.23
CA LYS A 519 17.87 13.47 4.08
C LYS A 519 16.74 13.78 5.07
N SER A 520 15.48 13.73 4.61
CA SER A 520 14.33 13.97 5.47
C SER A 520 14.19 12.90 6.56
N PHE A 521 14.43 11.64 6.22
CA PHE A 521 14.50 10.54 7.18
C PHE A 521 15.61 10.80 8.20
N TYR A 522 16.84 11.07 7.74
CA TYR A 522 17.97 11.40 8.61
C TYR A 522 17.64 12.56 9.57
N ASP A 523 17.11 13.67 9.06
CA ASP A 523 16.80 14.85 9.89
C ASP A 523 15.75 14.56 10.97
N ILE A 524 14.79 13.67 10.68
CA ILE A 524 13.74 13.27 11.63
C ILE A 524 14.29 12.38 12.75
N PHE A 525 15.16 11.41 12.43
CA PHE A 525 15.58 10.39 13.39
C PHE A 525 16.96 10.65 14.02
N ASN A 526 17.85 11.44 13.40
CA ASN A 526 19.24 11.56 13.83
C ASN A 526 19.42 12.24 15.19
N ASN A 527 18.73 13.35 15.42
CA ASN A 527 19.01 14.27 16.54
C ASN A 527 18.06 14.14 17.73
N LYS A 528 16.96 13.37 17.63
CA LYS A 528 15.93 13.28 18.68
C LYS A 528 15.45 11.84 18.86
N ASN A 529 15.21 11.46 20.11
CA ASN A 529 14.50 10.24 20.43
C ASN A 529 12.99 10.51 20.43
N ILE A 530 12.32 10.16 19.32
CA ILE A 530 10.88 10.38 19.12
C ILE A 530 10.05 9.70 20.22
N LEU A 531 10.49 8.55 20.75
CA LEU A 531 9.76 7.85 21.82
C LEU A 531 9.90 8.57 23.16
N GLU A 532 11.05 9.18 23.44
CA GLU A 532 11.21 10.02 24.64
C GLU A 532 10.33 11.26 24.56
N ASP A 533 10.32 11.95 23.42
CA ASP A 533 9.49 13.14 23.23
C ASP A 533 8.01 12.80 23.30
N PHE A 534 7.59 11.70 22.67
CA PHE A 534 6.24 11.14 22.82
C PHE A 534 5.90 10.82 24.29
N CYS A 535 6.83 10.21 25.03
CA CYS A 535 6.63 9.88 26.44
C CYS A 535 6.50 11.15 27.32
N LYS A 536 7.32 12.17 27.07
CA LYS A 536 7.24 13.46 27.77
C LYS A 536 5.89 14.14 27.53
N GLU A 537 5.37 14.11 26.29
CA GLU A 537 4.09 14.73 25.94
C GLU A 537 2.88 13.94 26.44
N ILE A 538 2.96 12.60 26.48
CA ILE A 538 1.85 11.75 26.89
C ILE A 538 1.71 11.63 28.41
N THR A 539 2.80 11.78 29.16
CA THR A 539 2.81 11.63 30.63
C THR A 539 1.82 12.58 31.34
N PRO A 540 1.73 13.87 30.99
CA PRO A 540 0.71 14.79 31.53
C PRO A 540 -0.74 14.40 31.18
N GLN A 541 -0.96 13.67 30.08
CA GLN A 541 -2.28 13.20 29.66
C GLN A 541 -2.75 11.96 30.47
N ILE A 542 -1.83 11.32 31.20
CA ILE A 542 -2.10 10.20 32.09
C ILE A 542 -2.43 10.74 33.48
N ALA A 543 -3.53 10.27 34.08
CA ALA A 543 -3.89 10.61 35.45
C ALA A 543 -2.72 10.39 36.41
N LYS A 544 -2.40 11.38 37.25
CA LYS A 544 -1.26 11.37 38.19
C LYS A 544 -1.11 10.04 38.95
N LYS A 545 -2.22 9.50 39.46
CA LYS A 545 -2.26 8.21 40.19
C LYS A 545 -1.85 6.98 39.38
N LYS A 546 -1.79 7.06 38.05
CA LYS A 546 -1.41 5.98 37.12
C LYS A 546 -0.05 6.22 36.45
N GLN A 547 0.61 7.35 36.68
CA GLN A 547 1.89 7.65 36.02
C GLN A 547 3.00 6.67 36.40
N HIS A 548 2.95 6.08 37.60
CA HIS A 548 3.87 5.00 38.01
C HIS A 548 3.69 3.68 37.22
N LEU A 549 2.61 3.54 36.43
CA LEU A 549 2.35 2.38 35.58
C LEU A 549 2.93 2.55 34.16
N ILE A 550 3.56 3.69 33.86
CA ILE A 550 4.22 3.93 32.59
C ILE A 550 5.41 2.96 32.50
N PRO A 551 5.42 2.03 31.52
CA PRO A 551 6.55 1.11 31.35
C PRO A 551 7.80 1.87 30.87
N GLU A 552 8.97 1.32 31.20
CA GLU A 552 10.25 1.80 30.69
C GLU A 552 10.24 1.86 29.15
N LEU A 553 11.00 2.83 28.61
CA LEU A 553 11.13 3.00 27.17
C LEU A 553 11.73 1.74 26.53
N PRO A 554 11.32 1.40 25.30
CA PRO A 554 11.96 0.33 24.54
C PRO A 554 13.46 0.57 24.42
N LYS A 555 14.25 -0.51 24.47
CA LYS A 555 15.71 -0.43 24.42
C LYS A 555 16.17 0.10 23.06
N MET A 556 16.87 1.23 23.09
CA MET A 556 17.60 1.76 21.93
C MET A 556 18.74 0.80 21.57
N ARG A 557 18.96 0.65 20.27
CA ARG A 557 20.03 -0.17 19.67
C ARG A 557 21.09 0.77 19.07
N ASN A 558 21.96 0.27 18.18
CA ASN A 558 23.21 0.95 17.81
C ASN A 558 23.32 1.39 16.33
N LEU A 559 22.25 1.30 15.54
CA LEU A 559 22.26 1.72 14.12
C LEU A 559 22.68 3.18 13.97
N ASP A 560 23.71 3.41 13.15
CA ASP A 560 24.03 4.73 12.66
C ASP A 560 23.05 5.15 11.57
N ILE A 561 22.22 6.16 11.87
CA ILE A 561 21.23 6.67 10.92
C ILE A 561 21.89 7.43 9.77
N SER A 562 23.15 7.86 9.91
CA SER A 562 23.88 8.53 8.82
C SER A 562 24.05 7.65 7.58
N GLU A 563 24.03 6.32 7.74
CA GLU A 563 24.12 5.35 6.64
C GLU A 563 22.99 5.50 5.62
N VAL A 564 21.79 5.92 6.04
CA VAL A 564 20.63 6.08 5.15
C VAL A 564 20.92 7.07 4.01
N LEU A 565 21.80 8.04 4.24
CA LEU A 565 22.18 9.05 3.26
C LEU A 565 22.92 8.46 2.05
N LYS A 566 23.48 7.25 2.20
CA LYS A 566 24.24 6.53 1.17
C LYS A 566 23.55 5.25 0.72
N SER A 567 22.36 4.94 1.24
CA SER A 567 21.65 3.69 0.91
C SER A 567 20.85 3.82 -0.40
N ASP A 568 21.37 3.23 -1.47
CA ASP A 568 20.73 3.26 -2.79
C ASP A 568 19.33 2.62 -2.79
N TYR A 569 19.13 1.54 -2.03
CA TYR A 569 17.89 0.76 -2.00
C TYR A 569 16.90 1.18 -0.91
N PHE A 570 17.19 2.24 -0.15
CA PHE A 570 16.26 2.80 0.84
C PHE A 570 14.90 3.14 0.19
N CYS A 571 14.95 3.79 -0.97
CA CYS A 571 13.83 4.15 -1.84
C CYS A 571 14.32 4.07 -3.30
N SER A 572 13.80 3.15 -4.11
CA SER A 572 14.34 2.80 -5.44
C SER A 572 13.34 2.13 -6.39
#